data_AF-A3IWI6-F1
#
_entry.id   AF-A3IWI6-F1
#
_cell.length_a   1.000
_cell.length_b   1.000
_cell.length_c   1.000
_cell.angle_alpha   90.00
_cell.angle_beta   90.00
_cell.angle_gamma   90.00
#
_symmetry.space_group_name_H-M   'P 1'
#
loop_
_entity.id
_entity.type
_entity.pdbx_description
1 polymer ?
#
loop_
_entity_poly.entity_id
_entity_poly.type
_entity_poly.pdbx_seq_one_letter_code
_entity_poly.pdbx_strand_id
1 'polypeptide(L)' 'MVIPQLMAAKLSLYIAMRREGMTNVDLAQRLNVDEKIVRRMLDLDYSTKIQSISNALQNVFW' A
#
# COMPACT_ATOMS: atom_id res chain seq x y z
N MET A 1 3.23 -18.55 -13.52
CA MET A 1 3.55 -17.10 -13.57
C MET A 1 4.18 -16.72 -12.25
N VAL A 2 5.44 -16.28 -12.24
CA VAL A 2 6.13 -15.83 -11.02
C VAL A 2 5.92 -14.33 -10.89
N ILE A 3 5.32 -13.89 -9.79
CA ILE A 3 5.13 -12.46 -9.51
C ILE A 3 6.22 -12.04 -8.52
N PRO A 4 6.98 -10.97 -8.78
CA PRO A 4 7.94 -10.44 -7.82
C PRO A 4 7.28 -10.12 -6.48
N GLN A 5 7.92 -10.46 -5.36
CA GLN A 5 7.34 -10.30 -4.01
C GLN A 5 6.83 -8.87 -3.74
N LEU A 6 7.58 -7.86 -4.19
CA LEU A 6 7.18 -6.46 -4.02
C LEU A 6 5.87 -6.15 -4.77
N MET A 7 5.71 -6.69 -5.97
CA MET A 7 4.50 -6.51 -6.78
C MET A 7 3.30 -7.17 -6.11
N ALA A 8 3.49 -8.40 -5.59
CA ALA A 8 2.47 -9.08 -4.80
C ALA A 8 2.04 -8.26 -3.56
N ALA A 9 2.99 -7.66 -2.84
CA ALA A 9 2.69 -6.81 -1.69
C ALA A 9 1.87 -5.56 -2.06
N LYS A 10 2.24 -4.86 -3.15
CA LYS A 10 1.49 -3.70 -3.66
C LYS A 10 0.06 -4.08 -4.06
N LEU A 11 -0.11 -5.21 -4.74
CA LEU A 11 -1.43 -5.73 -5.11
C LEU A 11 -2.28 -6.07 -3.89
N SER A 12 -1.70 -6.72 -2.87
CA SER A 12 -2.41 -7.00 -1.62
C SER A 12 -2.90 -5.73 -0.93
N LEU A 13 -2.08 -4.67 -0.90
CA LEU A 13 -2.46 -3.37 -0.37
C LEU A 13 -3.61 -2.75 -1.17
N TYR A 14 -3.50 -2.76 -2.50
CA TYR A 14 -4.57 -2.23 -3.37
C TYR A 14 -5.90 -2.98 -3.17
N ILE A 15 -5.86 -4.31 -3.11
CA ILE A 15 -7.05 -5.13 -2.89
C ILE A 15 -7.65 -4.84 -1.51
N ALA A 16 -6.83 -4.72 -0.45
CA ALA A 16 -7.31 -4.38 0.88
C ALA A 16 -8.01 -3.01 0.91
N MET A 17 -7.39 -1.99 0.29
CA MET A 17 -8.01 -0.67 0.16
C MET A 17 -9.35 -0.73 -0.59
N ARG A 18 -9.42 -1.46 -1.70
CA ARG A 18 -10.65 -1.58 -2.51
C ARG A 18 -11.76 -2.31 -1.77
N ARG A 19 -11.43 -3.32 -0.96
CA ARG A 19 -12.41 -4.06 -0.14
C ARG A 19 -13.03 -3.19 0.93
N GLU A 20 -12.24 -2.30 1.54
CA GLU A 20 -12.69 -1.38 2.60
C GLU A 20 -13.28 -0.06 2.06
N GLY A 21 -13.27 0.16 0.74
CA GLY A 21 -13.65 1.45 0.16
C GLY A 21 -12.72 2.62 0.54
N MET A 22 -11.49 2.30 0.95
CA MET A 22 -10.51 3.24 1.49
C MET A 22 -9.89 4.11 0.38
N THR A 23 -9.86 5.43 0.58
CA THR A 23 -9.13 6.33 -0.33
C THR A 23 -7.65 6.41 0.03
N ASN A 24 -6.84 6.98 -0.88
CA ASN A 24 -5.43 7.25 -0.59
C ASN A 24 -5.25 8.21 0.59
N VAL A 25 -6.16 9.19 0.73
CA VAL A 25 -6.12 10.18 1.82
C VAL A 25 -6.41 9.51 3.16
N ASP A 26 -7.40 8.61 3.21
CA ASP A 26 -7.73 7.88 4.44
C ASP A 26 -6.56 7.00 4.90
N LEU A 27 -5.93 6.27 3.97
CA LEU A 27 -4.75 5.46 4.28
C LEU A 27 -3.57 6.33 4.75
N ALA A 28 -3.36 7.48 4.10
CA ALA A 28 -2.31 8.42 4.46
C ALA A 28 -2.49 8.97 5.89
N GLN A 29 -3.73 9.33 6.24
CA GLN A 29 -4.09 9.79 7.58
C GLN A 29 -3.85 8.71 8.64
N ARG A 30 -4.28 7.45 8.38
CA ARG A 30 -4.08 6.33 9.32
C ARG A 30 -2.61 5.99 9.52
N LEU A 31 -1.78 6.17 8.49
CA LEU A 31 -0.34 5.94 8.56
C LEU A 31 0.45 7.17 9.03
N ASN A 32 -0.22 8.31 9.23
CA ASN A 32 0.40 9.61 9.53
C ASN A 32 1.52 9.98 8.54
N VAL A 33 1.23 9.83 7.24
CA VAL A 33 2.15 10.15 6.14
C VAL A 33 1.48 11.06 5.11
N ASP A 34 2.28 11.67 4.23
CA ASP A 34 1.74 12.36 3.06
C ASP A 34 1.06 11.39 2.09
N GLU A 35 -0.07 11.78 1.50
CA GLU A 35 -0.79 10.97 0.52
C GLU A 35 0.05 10.68 -0.75
N LYS A 36 1.06 11.50 -1.03
CA LYS A 36 2.07 11.20 -2.06
C LYS A 36 2.85 9.91 -1.79
N ILE A 37 3.10 9.58 -0.52
CA ILE A 37 3.74 8.32 -0.13
C ILE A 37 2.81 7.15 -0.44
N VAL A 38 1.51 7.29 -0.15
CA VAL A 38 0.51 6.26 -0.49
C VAL A 38 0.41 6.04 -2.00
N ARG A 39 0.38 7.10 -2.81
CA ARG A 39 0.42 6.94 -4.28
C ARG A 39 1.64 6.14 -4.74
N ARG A 40 2.83 6.40 -4.17
CA ARG A 40 4.06 5.65 -4.48
C ARG A 40 4.03 4.21 -3.98
N MET A 41 3.29 3.92 -2.91
CA MET A 41 3.09 2.54 -2.43
C MET A 41 2.25 1.74 -3.43
N LEU A 42 1.30 2.38 -4.13
CA LEU A 42 0.42 1.74 -5.10
C LEU A 42 0.98 1.73 -6.53
N ASP A 43 1.82 2.71 -6.87
CA ASP A 43 2.51 2.79 -8.16
C ASP A 43 3.45 1.59 -8.34
N LEU A 44 3.18 0.74 -9.33
CA LEU A 44 3.94 -0.49 -9.58
C LEU A 44 5.36 -0.20 -10.10
N ASP A 45 5.55 0.88 -10.86
CA ASP A 45 6.82 1.25 -11.50
C ASP A 45 7.74 2.02 -10.53
N TYR A 46 7.20 2.53 -9.43
CA TYR A 46 7.99 3.21 -8.41
C TYR A 46 8.69 2.22 -7.46
N SER A 47 9.99 2.39 -7.23
CA SER A 47 10.72 1.57 -6.25
C SER A 47 10.34 2.00 -4.81
N THR A 48 9.52 1.17 -4.17
CA THR A 48 9.07 1.37 -2.78
C THR A 48 9.67 0.28 -1.91
N LYS A 49 10.16 0.63 -0.72
CA LYS A 49 10.66 -0.35 0.23
C LYS A 49 9.53 -1.27 0.68
N ILE A 50 9.77 -2.58 0.67
CA ILE A 50 8.77 -3.58 1.06
C ILE A 50 8.27 -3.35 2.50
N GLN A 51 9.15 -2.87 3.39
CA GLN A 51 8.83 -2.51 4.77
C GLN A 51 7.72 -1.46 4.88
N SER A 52 7.70 -0.48 3.98
CA SER A 52 6.66 0.55 3.97
C SER A 52 5.29 -0.04 3.65
N ILE A 53 5.23 -1.02 2.73
CA ILE A 53 4.00 -1.72 2.37
C ILE A 53 3.58 -2.67 3.49
N SER A 54 4.52 -3.41 4.09
CA SER A 54 4.24 -4.29 5.22
C SER A 54 3.67 -3.52 6.41
N ASN A 55 4.24 -2.36 6.75
CA ASN A 55 3.69 -1.50 7.80
C ASN A 55 2.28 -1.02 7.47
N ALA A 56 2.00 -0.67 6.22
CA ALA A 56 0.66 -0.28 5.80
C ALA A 56 -0.36 -1.41 6.01
N LEU A 57 -0.01 -2.64 5.63
CA LEU A 57 -0.88 -3.81 5.82
C LEU A 57 -1.09 -4.12 7.30
N GLN A 58 -0.03 -4.10 8.11
CA GLN A 58 -0.09 -4.49 9.53
C GLN A 58 -0.77 -3.47 10.44
N ASN A 59 -0.72 -2.16 10.14
CA ASN A 59 -1.25 -1.14 11.03
C ASN A 59 -2.66 -0.66 10.66
N VAL A 60 -3.17 -1.01 9.46
CA VAL A 60 -4.41 -0.44 8.93
C VAL A 60 -5.47 -1.48 8.63
N PHE A 61 -5.07 -2.66 8.15
CA PHE A 61 -6.01 -3.66 7.64
C PHE A 61 -6.07 -4.93 8.48
N TRP A 62 -5.07 -5.17 9.34
CA TRP A 62 -5.01 -6.29 10.28
C TRP A 62 -5.01 -5.74 11.71
#